data_AF-A0A1I7TR12-F1
#
_entry.id   AF-A0A1I7TR12-F1
#
_cell.length_a   1.000
_cell.length_b   1.000
_cell.length_c   1.000
_cell.angle_alpha   90.00
_cell.angle_beta   90.00
_cell.angle_gamma   90.00
#
_symmetry.space_group_name_H-M   'P 1'
#
loop_
_entity.id
_entity.type
_entity.pdbx_description
1 polymer ?
#
loop_
_entity_poly.entity_id
_entity_poly.type
_entity_poly.pdbx_seq_one_letter_code
_entity_poly.pdbx_strand_id
1 'polypeptide(L)'
;MMELMKFPYVVQRHIIKQMAHGEALLLSFVSRESMEMVRSVCWRDTKHINYRLADGFLSVIIGRRHNPTGEIWGFRPISRVFAKKIDFQFPGSDVKCT
;
A
#
# COMPACT_ATOMS: atom_id res chain seq x y z
N MET A 1 -16.50 8.31 -13.30
CA MET A 1 -16.25 6.93 -12.83
C MET A 1 -14.82 6.57 -13.18
N MET A 2 -14.03 6.04 -12.23
CA MET A 2 -12.63 5.69 -12.47
C MET A 2 -12.55 4.58 -13.53
N GLU A 3 -11.67 4.71 -14.53
CA GLU A 3 -11.57 3.75 -15.66
C GLU A 3 -11.33 2.31 -15.19
N LEU A 4 -10.59 2.13 -14.08
CA LEU A 4 -10.37 0.82 -13.46
C LEU A 4 -11.69 0.09 -13.11
N MET A 5 -12.71 0.84 -12.69
CA MET A 5 -14.01 0.30 -12.28
C MET A 5 -14.83 -0.25 -13.45
N LYS A 6 -14.46 0.07 -14.69
CA LYS A 6 -15.13 -0.45 -15.90
C LYS A 6 -14.71 -1.88 -16.22
N PHE A 7 -13.58 -2.34 -15.70
CA PHE A 7 -13.11 -3.70 -15.95
C PHE A 7 -13.88 -4.72 -15.09
N PRO A 8 -14.01 -5.98 -15.56
CA PRO A 8 -14.51 -7.06 -14.71
C PRO A 8 -13.68 -7.22 -13.44
N TYR A 9 -14.32 -7.62 -12.35
CA TYR A 9 -13.71 -7.75 -11.03
C TYR A 9 -12.40 -8.58 -11.02
N VAL A 10 -12.37 -9.67 -11.79
CA VAL A 10 -11.16 -10.52 -11.90
C VAL A 10 -9.97 -9.76 -12.49
N VAL A 11 -10.23 -8.90 -13.48
CA VAL A 11 -9.22 -8.05 -14.13
C VAL A 11 -8.75 -6.96 -13.18
N GLN A 12 -9.69 -6.30 -12.48
CA GLN A 12 -9.36 -5.30 -11.43
C GLN A 12 -8.42 -5.91 -10.38
N ARG A 13 -8.77 -7.09 -9.89
CA ARG A 13 -7.97 -7.81 -8.89
C ARG A 13 -6.59 -8.19 -9.42
N HIS A 14 -6.48 -8.56 -10.69
CA HIS A 14 -5.20 -8.87 -11.32
C HIS A 14 -4.31 -7.63 -11.48
N ILE A 15 -4.88 -6.49 -11.89
CA ILE A 15 -4.17 -5.21 -11.98
C ILE A 15 -3.62 -4.80 -10.61
N ILE A 16 -4.46 -4.84 -9.57
CA ILE A 16 -4.05 -4.42 -8.22
C ILE A 16 -2.96 -5.35 -7.67
N LYS A 17 -2.97 -6.65 -7.98
CA LYS A 17 -1.89 -7.59 -7.60
C LYS A 17 -0.52 -7.23 -8.20
N GLN A 18 -0.50 -6.53 -9.32
CA GLN A 18 0.74 -6.12 -9.98
C GLN A 18 1.23 -4.75 -9.51
N MET A 19 0.40 -3.98 -8.80
CA MET A 19 0.78 -2.69 -8.24
C MET A 19 1.82 -2.84 -7.13
N ALA A 20 2.73 -1.88 -7.03
CA ALA A 20 3.55 -1.75 -5.83
C ALA A 20 2.63 -1.45 -4.63
N HIS A 21 3.01 -1.91 -3.44
CA HIS A 21 2.20 -1.73 -2.23
C HIS A 21 1.89 -0.25 -1.93
N GLY A 22 2.83 0.66 -2.23
CA GLY A 22 2.61 2.10 -2.11
C GLY A 22 1.50 2.61 -3.04
N GLU A 23 1.48 2.15 -4.29
CA GLU A 23 0.46 2.51 -5.28
C GLU A 23 -0.91 1.94 -4.90
N ALA A 24 -0.96 0.67 -4.49
CA ALA A 24 -2.19 0.03 -4.04
C ALA A 24 -2.77 0.71 -2.78
N LEU A 25 -1.92 1.16 -1.86
CA LEU A 25 -2.37 1.93 -0.71
C LEU A 25 -2.91 3.30 -1.11
N LEU A 26 -2.23 4.03 -2.00
CA LEU A 26 -2.71 5.32 -2.52
C LEU A 26 -4.07 5.16 -3.20
N LEU A 27 -4.24 4.09 -3.99
CA LEU A 27 -5.52 3.75 -4.60
C LEU A 27 -6.63 3.57 -3.56
N SER A 28 -6.33 2.97 -2.40
CA SER A 28 -7.32 2.76 -1.34
C SER A 28 -7.87 4.05 -0.71
N PHE A 29 -7.19 5.19 -0.88
CA PHE A 29 -7.64 6.50 -0.39
C PHE A 29 -8.55 7.24 -1.38
N VAL A 30 -8.67 6.77 -2.62
CA VAL A 30 -9.42 7.48 -3.67
C VAL A 30 -10.94 7.43 -3.43
N SER A 31 -11.46 6.28 -3.03
CA SER A 31 -12.90 6.07 -2.76
C SER A 31 -13.14 4.83 -1.90
N ARG A 32 -14.38 4.65 -1.43
CA ARG A 32 -14.76 3.43 -0.70
C ARG A 32 -14.65 2.18 -1.59
N GLU A 33 -15.08 2.27 -2.84
CA GLU A 33 -15.03 1.14 -3.77
C GLU A 33 -13.58 0.71 -4.07
N SER A 34 -12.69 1.68 -4.26
CA SER A 34 -11.26 1.40 -4.45
C SER A 34 -10.61 0.79 -3.21
N MET A 35 -11.00 1.21 -2.00
CA MET A 35 -10.59 0.56 -0.77
C MET A 35 -11.03 -0.92 -0.71
N GLU A 36 -12.26 -1.22 -1.07
CA GLU A 36 -12.79 -2.59 -1.10
C GLU A 36 -12.05 -3.46 -2.12
N MET A 37 -11.76 -2.93 -3.32
CA MET A 37 -10.96 -3.63 -4.31
C MET A 37 -9.56 -3.96 -3.80
N VAL A 38 -8.87 -2.99 -3.18
CA VAL A 38 -7.53 -3.22 -2.61
C VAL A 38 -7.60 -4.30 -1.54
N ARG A 39 -8.61 -4.29 -0.66
CA ARG A 39 -8.80 -5.34 0.37
C ARG A 39 -8.98 -6.73 -0.24
N SER A 40 -9.63 -6.83 -1.40
CA SER A 40 -9.92 -8.13 -2.06
C SER A 40 -8.69 -8.90 -2.56
N VAL A 41 -7.57 -8.22 -2.74
CA VAL A 41 -6.34 -8.82 -3.28
C VAL A 41 -5.62 -9.69 -2.26
N CYS A 42 -5.94 -9.53 -0.97
CA CYS A 42 -5.47 -10.37 0.13
C CYS A 42 -3.94 -10.38 0.27
N TRP A 43 -3.43 -9.34 0.93
CA TRP A 43 -2.01 -9.01 1.09
C TRP A 43 -1.36 -9.81 2.23
N ARG A 44 -1.38 -11.15 2.14
CA ARG A 44 -1.01 -12.10 3.21
C ARG A 44 0.32 -11.76 3.91
N ASP A 45 1.31 -11.31 3.15
CA ASP A 45 2.66 -11.08 3.65
C ASP A 45 2.89 -9.67 4.17
N THR A 46 1.95 -8.76 3.95
CA THR A 46 2.08 -7.33 4.25
C THR A 46 1.21 -6.97 5.44
N LYS A 47 1.84 -6.59 6.55
CA LYS A 47 1.14 -6.28 7.81
C LYS A 47 0.92 -4.79 8.00
N HIS A 48 2.00 -4.01 7.85
CA HIS A 48 1.98 -2.58 8.12
C HIS A 48 2.63 -1.80 6.99
N ILE A 49 2.12 -0.61 6.73
CA ILE A 49 2.84 0.42 5.98
C ILE A 49 3.23 1.52 6.96
N ASN A 50 4.52 1.81 7.00
CA ASN A 50 5.05 2.94 7.73
C ASN A 50 5.33 4.06 6.73
N TYR A 51 4.72 5.22 6.92
CA TYR A 51 5.18 6.42 6.24
C TYR A 51 6.20 7.13 7.11
N ARG A 52 7.35 7.49 6.52
CA ARG A 52 8.27 8.43 7.13
C ARG A 52 8.37 9.67 6.26
N LEU A 53 7.93 10.78 6.83
CA LEU A 53 8.18 12.10 6.27
C LEU A 53 9.52 12.59 6.83
N ALA A 54 10.40 13.07 5.98
CA ALA A 54 11.66 13.74 6.34
C ALA A 54 11.88 14.84 5.31
N ASP A 55 12.04 16.11 5.69
CA ASP A 55 12.50 17.21 4.82
C ASP A 55 12.00 17.20 3.35
N GLY A 56 10.68 17.12 3.14
CA GLY A 56 10.06 17.09 1.80
C GLY A 56 10.03 15.70 1.13
N PHE A 57 10.55 14.68 1.79
CA PHE A 57 10.56 13.28 1.36
C PHE A 57 9.46 12.48 2.04
N LEU A 58 8.65 11.78 1.26
CA LEU A 58 7.76 10.72 1.74
C LEU A 58 8.39 9.37 1.41
N SER A 59 8.72 8.59 2.44
CA SER A 59 9.15 7.21 2.27
C SER A 59 8.09 6.25 2.83
N VAL A 60 7.85 5.16 2.10
CA VAL A 60 6.89 4.12 2.43
C VAL A 60 7.67 2.86 2.72
N ILE A 61 7.57 2.34 3.94
CA ILE A 61 8.22 1.11 4.38
C ILE A 61 7.15 0.06 4.65
N ILE A 62 7.17 -1.00 3.84
CA ILE A 62 6.21 -2.09 3.93
C ILE A 62 6.74 -3.15 4.90
N GLY A 63 6.22 -3.15 6.12
CA GLY A 63 6.55 -4.17 7.11
C GLY A 63 5.91 -5.50 6.74
N ARG A 64 6.73 -6.46 6.30
CA ARG A 64 6.28 -7.83 6.01
C ARG A 64 6.32 -8.70 7.26
N ARG A 65 5.45 -9.72 7.36
CA ARG A 65 5.39 -10.64 8.52
C ARG A 65 6.74 -11.28 8.87
N HIS A 66 7.56 -11.57 7.86
CA HIS A 66 8.87 -12.22 8.02
C HIS A 66 10.07 -11.30 7.78
N ASN A 67 9.86 -10.03 7.41
CA ASN A 67 10.92 -9.03 7.25
C ASN A 67 10.35 -7.61 7.48
N PRO A 68 10.45 -7.08 8.71
CA PRO A 68 9.87 -5.78 9.06
C PRO A 68 10.60 -4.59 8.40
N THR A 69 11.80 -4.83 7.84
CA THR A 69 12.64 -3.78 7.24
C THR A 69 12.13 -3.28 5.90
N GLY A 70 11.32 -4.08 5.21
CA GLY A 70 10.47 -3.66 4.09
C GLY A 70 11.16 -3.10 2.85
N GLU A 71 10.41 -3.10 1.75
CA GLU A 71 10.74 -2.36 0.54
C GLU A 71 10.60 -0.85 0.82
N ILE A 72 11.58 -0.05 0.40
CA ILE A 72 11.60 1.41 0.58
C ILE A 72 11.14 2.03 -0.74
N TRP A 73 9.92 2.55 -0.77
CA TRP A 73 9.46 3.43 -1.84
C TRP A 73 9.71 4.89 -1.44
N GLY A 74 10.49 5.63 -2.21
CA GLY A 74 10.84 7.02 -1.90
C GLY A 74 11.19 7.83 -3.14
N PHE A 75 10.88 9.12 -3.09
CA PHE A 75 11.17 10.08 -4.16
C PHE A 75 12.50 10.81 -3.84
N ARG A 76 13.63 10.40 -4.44
CA ARG A 76 14.97 11.07 -4.38
C ARG A 76 15.65 11.15 -2.97
N PRO A 77 16.95 11.55 -2.85
CA PRO A 77 17.91 10.83 -2.00
C PRO A 77 17.78 11.10 -0.50
N ILE A 78 18.16 10.08 0.26
CA ILE A 78 17.93 9.87 1.69
C ILE A 78 18.62 10.93 2.56
N SER A 79 17.85 11.86 3.11
CA SER A 79 18.27 12.74 4.23
C SER A 79 18.14 12.00 5.56
N ARG A 80 19.08 12.23 6.49
CA ARG A 80 19.18 11.55 7.80
C ARG A 80 18.29 12.17 8.90
N VAL A 81 17.57 13.25 8.61
CA VAL A 81 16.80 14.00 9.62
C VAL A 81 15.32 13.55 9.61
N PHE A 82 14.92 12.79 10.63
CA PHE A 82 13.58 12.24 10.78
C PHE A 82 12.56 13.35 11.10
N ALA A 83 11.47 13.49 10.32
CA ALA A 83 10.43 14.50 10.61
C ALA A 83 9.14 13.91 11.22
N LYS A 84 8.67 12.73 10.77
CA LYS A 84 7.49 12.08 11.38
C LYS A 84 7.32 10.64 10.93
N LYS A 85 6.89 9.75 11.84
CA LYS A 85 6.48 8.37 11.53
C LYS A 85 4.96 8.24 11.71
N ILE A 86 4.27 7.68 10.71
CA ILE A 86 2.85 7.33 10.81
C ILE A 86 2.67 5.87 10.40
N ASP A 87 2.05 5.09 11.28
CA ASP A 87 1.81 3.66 11.07
C ASP A 87 0.37 3.42 10.65
N PHE A 88 0.19 2.78 9.50
CA PHE A 88 -1.11 2.32 9.03
C PHE A 88 -1.12 0.81 8.90
N GLN A 89 -2.25 0.21 9.25
CA GLN A 89 -2.55 -1.16 8.89
C GLN A 89 -2.84 -1.22 7.38
N PHE A 90 -2.19 -2.13 6.65
CA PHE A 90 -2.45 -2.28 5.22
C PHE A 90 -3.88 -2.79 5.01
N PRO A 91 -4.69 -2.21 4.11
CA PRO A 91 -6.06 -2.67 3.85
C PRO A 91 -6.12 -4.15 3.43
N GLY A 92 -6.76 -4.98 4.25
CA GLY A 92 -6.91 -6.42 3.98
C GLY A 92 -5.76 -7.29 4.49
N SER A 93 -4.84 -6.73 5.30
CA SER A 93 -3.77 -7.48 6.00
C SER A 93 -4.28 -8.42 7.10
N ASP A 94 -5.50 -8.19 7.57
CA ASP A 94 -6.25 -8.93 8.59
C ASP A 94 -7.22 -9.97 8.00
N VAL A 95 -7.49 -9.91 6.70
CA VAL A 95 -8.41 -10.81 6.03
C VAL A 95 -7.76 -12.19 5.88
N LYS A 96 -8.42 -13.23 6.43
CA LYS A 96 -8.03 -14.63 6.18
C LYS A 96 -8.41 -14.98 4.76
N CYS A 97 -7.39 -15.10 3.92
CA CYS A 97 -7.57 -15.52 2.54
C CYS A 97 -7.85 -17.03 2.51
N THR A 98 -8.98 -17.42 1.92
CA THR A 98 -9.25 -18.81 1.53
C THR A 98 -8.39 -19.25 0.36
#